data_AF-A0A0C2H4Z6-F1
#
_entry.id   AF-A0A0C2H4Z6-F1
#
_cell.length_a   1.000
_cell.length_b   1.000
_cell.length_c   1.000
_cell.angle_alpha   90.00
_cell.angle_beta   90.00
_cell.angle_gamma   90.00
#
_symmetry.space_group_name_H-M   'P 1'
#
loop_
_entity.id
_entity.type
_entity.pdbx_description
1 polymer ?
#
loop_
_entity_poly.entity_id
_entity_poly.type
_entity_poly.pdbx_seq_one_letter_code
_entity_poly.pdbx_strand_id
1 'polypeptide(L)' 'MKSTVINTSKEMTAYSDFPPEPSMANFMHNTEMYRYLKSYAEHHNLKTYIKFNHKVSNIERSSDYKKTGQWKVSYEDA' A
#
# COMPACT_ATOMS: atom_id res chain seq x y z
N MET A 1 -15.69 8.21 -2.81
CA MET A 1 -15.78 8.86 -1.48
C MET A 1 -15.35 10.32 -1.62
N LYS A 2 -16.28 11.28 -1.49
CA LYS A 2 -16.01 12.69 -1.82
C LYS A 2 -15.60 13.56 -0.62
N SER A 3 -15.84 13.10 0.60
CA SER A 3 -15.68 13.91 1.82
C SER A 3 -14.96 13.17 2.96
N THR A 4 -14.33 12.03 2.66
CA THR A 4 -13.67 11.22 3.69
C THR A 4 -12.37 11.89 4.13
N VAL A 5 -12.19 11.96 5.44
CA VAL A 5 -11.01 12.50 6.11
C VAL A 5 -10.44 11.40 7.02
N ILE A 6 -9.12 11.32 7.16
CA ILE A 6 -8.51 10.40 8.12
C ILE A 6 -8.93 10.78 9.55
N ASN A 7 -9.14 9.78 10.41
CA ASN A 7 -9.57 9.98 11.80
C ASN A 7 -8.39 10.01 12.79
N THR A 8 -7.17 9.79 12.32
CA THR A 8 -5.91 9.88 13.08
C THR A 8 -5.09 11.07 12.59
N SER A 9 -4.29 11.66 13.49
CA SER A 9 -3.38 12.77 13.13
C SER A 9 -2.34 12.32 12.11
N LYS A 10 -1.87 13.23 11.25
CA LYS A 10 -0.82 12.99 10.25
C LYS A 10 0.45 12.44 10.87
N GLU A 11 0.84 12.93 12.05
CA GLU A 11 2.03 12.47 12.78
C GLU A 11 1.89 11.05 13.33
N MET A 12 0.66 10.62 13.63
CA MET A 12 0.36 9.28 14.13
C MET A 12 0.09 8.26 13.02
N THR A 13 -0.11 8.74 11.79
CA THR A 13 -0.46 7.93 10.61
C THR A 13 0.74 7.73 9.68
N ALA A 14 1.75 8.59 9.79
CA ALA A 14 2.91 8.59 8.92
C ALA A 14 3.75 7.30 9.04
N TYR A 15 4.39 6.93 7.93
CA TYR A 15 5.55 6.05 7.98
C TYR A 15 6.66 6.71 8.80
N SER A 16 7.32 5.92 9.66
CA SER A 16 8.28 6.42 10.65
C SER A 16 9.50 7.13 10.05
N ASP A 17 9.84 6.81 8.80
CA ASP A 17 10.97 7.35 8.05
C ASP A 17 10.56 8.33 6.94
N PHE A 18 9.27 8.60 6.80
CA PHE A 18 8.75 9.47 5.75
C PHE A 18 7.61 10.35 6.29
N PRO A 19 7.94 11.45 6.99
CA PRO A 19 6.94 12.33 7.57
C PRO A 19 6.12 13.06 6.48
N PRO A 20 4.85 13.40 6.74
CA PRO A 20 4.02 14.17 5.82
C PRO A 20 4.50 15.63 5.77
N GLU A 21 4.21 16.32 4.67
CA GLU A 21 4.62 17.73 4.52
C GLU A 21 4.07 18.61 5.65
N PRO A 22 4.84 19.60 6.16
CA PRO A 22 4.39 20.49 7.23
C PRO A 22 3.08 21.20 6.91
N SER A 23 2.83 21.52 5.63
CA SER A 23 1.63 22.19 5.13
C SER A 23 0.38 21.31 5.05
N MET A 24 0.52 19.98 5.10
CA MET A 24 -0.64 19.07 5.13
C MET A 24 -1.43 19.24 6.44
N ALA A 25 -2.76 19.18 6.35
CA ALA A 25 -3.62 19.24 7.53
C ALA A 25 -3.36 18.05 8.48
N ASN A 26 -3.49 18.28 9.79
CA ASN A 26 -3.37 17.20 10.79
C ASN A 26 -4.35 16.05 10.52
N PHE A 27 -5.54 16.37 10.03
CA PHE A 27 -6.51 15.39 9.55
C PHE A 27 -6.71 15.60 8.05
N MET A 28 -5.97 14.83 7.25
CA MET A 28 -5.95 14.93 5.80
C MET A 28 -7.25 14.45 5.16
N HIS A 29 -7.75 15.20 4.17
CA HIS A 29 -8.74 14.67 3.23
C HIS A 29 -8.16 13.48 2.44
N ASN A 30 -9.02 12.57 1.98
CA ASN A 30 -8.58 11.34 1.30
C ASN A 30 -7.66 11.58 0.09
N THR A 31 -7.81 12.71 -0.62
CA THR A 31 -6.98 13.09 -1.75
C THR A 31 -5.55 13.44 -1.33
N GLU A 32 -5.40 14.10 -0.18
CA GLU A 32 -4.10 14.42 0.40
C GLU A 32 -3.42 13.17 0.95
N MET A 33 -4.17 12.29 1.62
CA MET A 33 -3.64 11.00 2.07
C MET A 33 -3.18 10.13 0.88
N TYR A 34 -3.96 10.10 -0.21
CA TYR A 34 -3.55 9.42 -1.44
C TYR A 34 -2.28 10.00 -2.04
N ARG A 35 -2.15 11.34 -2.07
CA ARG A 35 -0.93 12.02 -2.51
C ARG A 35 0.29 11.61 -1.68
N TYR A 36 0.14 11.57 -0.36
CA TYR A 36 1.18 11.11 0.57
C TYR A 36 1.61 9.65 0.33
N LEU A 37 0.65 8.73 0.18
CA LEU A 37 0.96 7.31 -0.12
C LEU A 37 1.66 7.16 -1.47
N LYS A 38 1.24 7.94 -2.47
CA LYS A 38 1.86 7.94 -3.80
C LYS A 38 3.30 8.47 -3.76
N SER A 39 3.55 9.56 -3.01
CA SER A 39 4.91 10.09 -2.86
C SER A 39 5.83 9.14 -2.10
N TYR A 40 5.33 8.43 -1.09
CA TYR A 40 6.09 7.39 -0.40
C TYR A 40 6.50 6.26 -1.36
N ALA A 41 5.54 5.75 -2.16
CA ALA A 41 5.82 4.71 -3.13
C ALA A 41 6.80 5.15 -4.23
N GLU A 42 6.81 6.43 -4.60
CA GLU A 42 7.79 7.02 -5.52
C GLU A 42 9.17 7.16 -4.87
N HIS A 43 9.24 7.70 -3.66
CA HIS A 43 10.49 7.93 -2.93
C HIS A 43 11.29 6.63 -2.73
N HIS A 44 10.62 5.54 -2.36
CA HIS A 44 11.24 4.23 -2.14
C HIS A 44 11.23 3.33 -3.39
N ASN A 45 10.86 3.87 -4.56
CA ASN A 45 10.80 3.13 -5.82
C ASN A 45 9.97 1.83 -5.75
N LEU A 46 8.88 1.83 -4.98
CA LEU A 46 8.06 0.63 -4.75
C LEU A 46 7.23 0.25 -5.97
N LYS A 47 6.93 1.22 -6.84
CA LYS A 47 6.08 1.00 -8.02
C LYS A 47 6.63 -0.05 -8.98
N THR A 48 7.95 -0.27 -9.03
CA THR A 48 8.57 -1.30 -9.88
C THR A 48 8.20 -2.72 -9.48
N TYR A 49 7.75 -2.92 -8.24
CA TYR A 49 7.36 -4.22 -7.69
C TYR A 49 5.84 -4.43 -7.70
N ILE A 50 5.06 -3.43 -8.12
CA ILE A 50 3.60 -3.47 -8.09
C ILE A 50 3.07 -3.77 -9.49
N LYS A 51 2.32 -4.86 -9.61
CA LYS A 51 1.50 -5.15 -10.79
C LYS A 51 0.07 -4.66 -10.54
N PHE A 52 -0.33 -3.62 -11.26
CA PHE A 52 -1.73 -3.17 -11.27
C PHE A 52 -2.57 -4.09 -12.15
N ASN A 53 -3.90 -4.07 -11.96
CA ASN A 53 -4.84 -4.91 -12.71
C ASN A 53 -4.53 -6.42 -12.60
N HIS A 54 -3.93 -6.82 -11.47
CA HIS A 54 -3.45 -8.16 -11.21
C HIS A 54 -4.23 -8.77 -10.04
N LYS A 55 -5.36 -9.42 -10.33
CA LYS A 55 -6.27 -9.94 -9.32
C LYS A 55 -5.78 -11.29 -8.83
N VAL A 56 -5.36 -11.37 -7.58
CA VAL A 56 -5.04 -12.65 -6.93
C VAL A 56 -6.34 -13.41 -6.62
N SER A 57 -6.48 -14.62 -7.18
CA SER A 57 -7.70 -15.44 -7.08
C SER A 57 -7.59 -16.60 -6.09
N ASN A 58 -6.38 -17.13 -5.86
CA ASN A 58 -6.14 -18.18 -4.87
C ASN A 58 -4.70 -18.13 -4.32
N ILE A 59 -4.53 -18.53 -3.07
CA ILE A 59 -3.23 -18.71 -2.42
C ILE A 59 -3.27 -20.05 -1.67
N GLU A 60 -2.38 -20.97 -2.06
CA GLU A 60 -2.30 -22.31 -1.46
C GLU A 60 -0.86 -22.71 -1.18
N ARG A 61 -0.65 -23.60 -0.20
CA ARG A 61 0.67 -24.15 0.08
C ARG A 61 1.14 -25.00 -1.11
N SER A 62 2.42 -24.92 -1.47
CA SER A 62 2.99 -25.84 -2.47
C SER A 62 2.93 -27.29 -1.99
N SER A 63 3.02 -28.24 -2.93
CA SER A 63 3.03 -29.68 -2.60
C SER A 63 4.22 -30.08 -1.70
N ASP A 64 5.32 -29.35 -1.77
CA ASP A 64 6.55 -29.54 -1.00
C ASP A 64 6.72 -28.53 0.15
N TYR A 65 5.65 -27.83 0.54
CA TYR A 65 5.69 -26.74 1.53
C TYR A 65 6.40 -27.08 2.83
N LYS A 66 6.24 -28.30 3.34
CA LYS A 66 6.90 -28.73 4.59
C LYS A 66 8.43 -28.67 4.50
N LYS A 67 9.00 -28.71 3.30
CA LYS A 67 10.44 -28.60 3.04
C LYS A 67 10.84 -27.19 2.61
N THR A 68 10.04 -26.52 1.76
CA THR A 68 10.41 -25.26 1.09
C THR A 68 9.80 -24.00 1.69
N GLY A 69 8.65 -24.11 2.35
CA GLY A 69 7.85 -22.97 2.82
C GLY A 69 7.19 -22.15 1.70
N GLN A 70 7.16 -22.66 0.45
CA GLN A 70 6.68 -21.90 -0.71
C GLN A 70 5.16 -21.92 -0.90
N TRP A 71 4.61 -20.81 -1.38
CA TRP A 71 3.19 -20.70 -1.70
C TRP A 71 2.99 -20.61 -3.21
N LYS A 72 1.91 -21.23 -3.68
CA LYS A 72 1.42 -21.07 -5.05
C LYS A 72 0.34 -20.00 -5.05
N VAL A 73 0.53 -18.98 -5.88
CA VAL A 73 -0.38 -17.85 -6.04
C VAL A 73 -0.97 -17.91 -7.44
N SER A 74 -2.29 -18.02 -7.54
CA SER A 74 -3.02 -17.93 -8.80
C SER A 74 -3.58 -16.53 -8.97
N TYR A 75 -3.50 -15.99 -10.19
CA TYR A 75 -3.93 -14.62 -10.50
C TYR A 75 -4.51 -14.51 -11.91
N GLU A 76 -5.27 -13.43 -12.12
CA GLU A 76 -5.84 -13.00 -13.40
C GLU A 76 -5.30 -11.59 -13.71
N ASP A 77 -4.66 -11.43 -14.86
CA ASP A 77 -4.33 -10.11 -15.42
C ASP A 77 -5.55 -9.60 -16.20
N ALA A 78 -5.93 -8.33 -16.00
CA ALA A 78 -7.00 -7.66 -16.76
C ALA A 78 -6.46 -6.79 -17.91
#